data_AF-A0AAX1CAX3-F1
#
_entry.id   AF-A0AAX1CAX3-F1
#
_cell.length_a   1.000
_cell.length_b   1.000
_cell.length_c   1.000
_cell.angle_alpha   90.00
_cell.angle_beta   90.00
_cell.angle_gamma   90.00
#
_symmetry.space_group_name_H-M   'P 1'
#
loop_
_entity.id
_entity.type
_entity.pdbx_description
1 polymer ?
#
loop_
_entity_poly.entity_id
_entity_poly.type
_entity_poly.pdbx_seq_one_letter_code
_entity_poly.pdbx_strand_id
1 'polypeptide(L)'
;MVNREFRKPSAWHLLLLLSLVALLSMSSRRLPDEVMLHITPLHQGAPLPDGFYIYQRLNERGIAIKSITPENDSIIVRLSSPEQSGAAREILSTVLPHAIVIAQRINGNLPAVRG
;
A
#
# COMPACT_ATOMS: atom_id res chain seq x y z
N MET A 1 -38.35 -44.37 -12.97
CA MET A 1 -36.90 -44.50 -13.30
C MET A 1 -36.51 -43.19 -13.99
N VAL A 2 -35.68 -42.36 -13.36
CA VAL A 2 -35.28 -41.05 -13.89
C VAL A 2 -33.90 -41.20 -14.51
N ASN A 3 -33.85 -41.20 -15.84
CA ASN A 3 -32.63 -41.40 -16.60
C ASN A 3 -31.88 -40.07 -16.66
N ARG A 4 -30.85 -39.91 -15.81
CA ARG A 4 -29.92 -38.78 -15.88
C ARG A 4 -28.90 -39.06 -16.97
N GLU A 5 -29.21 -38.64 -18.18
CA GLU A 5 -28.29 -38.62 -19.31
C GLU A 5 -27.13 -37.66 -19.00
N PHE A 6 -25.99 -38.20 -18.57
CA PHE A 6 -24.73 -37.47 -18.48
C PHE A 6 -24.25 -37.13 -19.90
N ARG A 7 -24.77 -36.04 -20.45
CA ARG A 7 -24.27 -35.44 -21.69
C ARG A 7 -22.80 -35.07 -21.45
N LYS A 8 -21.88 -35.79 -22.08
CA LYS A 8 -20.44 -35.49 -22.03
C LYS A 8 -20.27 -34.01 -22.44
N PRO A 9 -19.63 -33.16 -21.62
CA PRO A 9 -19.38 -31.79 -22.03
C PRO A 9 -18.58 -31.84 -23.33
N SER A 10 -19.11 -31.22 -24.39
CA SER A 10 -18.36 -31.10 -25.63
C SER A 10 -17.03 -30.42 -25.30
N ALA A 11 -15.93 -30.87 -25.92
CA ALA A 11 -14.60 -30.30 -25.69
C ALA A 11 -14.57 -28.77 -25.85
N TRP A 12 -15.53 -28.24 -26.61
CA TRP A 12 -15.78 -26.81 -26.77
C TRP A 12 -16.19 -26.12 -25.47
N HIS A 13 -17.08 -26.71 -24.66
CA HIS A 13 -17.44 -26.16 -23.36
C HIS A 13 -16.28 -26.19 -22.37
N LEU A 14 -15.40 -27.20 -22.44
CA LEU A 14 -14.19 -27.28 -21.61
C LEU A 14 -13.20 -26.17 -21.98
N LEU A 15 -12.98 -25.89 -23.27
CA LEU A 15 -12.14 -24.78 -23.72
C LEU A 15 -12.73 -23.42 -23.33
N LEU A 16 -14.05 -23.27 -23.45
CA LEU A 16 -14.75 -22.02 -23.08
C LEU A 16 -14.67 -21.77 -21.57
N LEU A 17 -14.81 -22.82 -20.75
CA LEU A 17 -14.60 -22.78 -19.29
C LEU A 17 -13.16 -22.41 -18.94
N LEU A 18 -12.17 -23.02 -19.61
CA LEU A 18 -10.76 -22.74 -19.35
C LEU A 18 -10.40 -21.28 -19.68
N SER A 19 -10.89 -20.76 -20.80
CA SER A 19 -10.72 -19.37 -21.20
C SER A 19 -11.38 -18.40 -20.22
N LEU A 20 -12.59 -18.73 -19.75
CA LEU A 20 -13.31 -17.92 -18.76
C LEU A 20 -12.55 -17.88 -17.42
N VAL A 21 -12.03 -19.02 -16.95
CA VAL A 21 -11.22 -19.11 -15.72
C VAL A 21 -9.89 -18.33 -15.86
N ALA A 22 -9.26 -18.35 -17.04
CA ALA A 22 -8.07 -17.56 -17.31
C ALA A 22 -8.36 -16.05 -17.27
N LEU A 23 -9.46 -15.59 -17.87
CA LEU A 23 -9.90 -14.19 -17.81
C LEU A 23 -10.20 -13.74 -16.38
N LEU A 24 -10.87 -14.59 -15.60
CA LEU A 24 -11.18 -14.34 -14.19
C LEU A 24 -9.89 -14.25 -13.34
N SER A 25 -8.88 -15.07 -13.64
CA SER A 25 -7.60 -15.06 -12.93
C SER A 25 -6.79 -13.77 -13.18
N MET A 26 -6.84 -13.21 -14.39
CA MET A 26 -6.22 -11.90 -14.71
C MET A 26 -6.95 -10.72 -14.04
N SER A 27 -8.20 -10.92 -13.63
CA SER A 27 -9.04 -9.86 -13.04
C SER A 27 -8.87 -9.69 -11.53
N SER A 28 -7.88 -10.35 -10.91
CA SER A 28 -7.49 -10.02 -9.53
C SER A 28 -6.90 -8.62 -9.48
N ARG A 29 -7.77 -7.62 -9.41
CA ARG A 29 -7.45 -6.24 -9.04
C ARG A 29 -6.96 -6.30 -7.60
N ARG A 30 -5.67 -6.52 -7.41
CA ARG A 30 -5.05 -6.35 -6.09
C ARG A 30 -5.30 -4.89 -5.70
N LEU A 31 -5.94 -4.68 -4.55
CA LEU A 31 -6.00 -3.33 -3.99
C LEU A 31 -4.56 -2.84 -3.86
N PRO A 32 -4.27 -1.57 -4.21
CA PRO A 32 -2.95 -1.02 -4.02
C PRO A 32 -2.57 -1.13 -2.54
N ASP A 33 -1.40 -1.68 -2.24
CA ASP A 33 -0.83 -1.54 -0.92
C ASP A 33 -0.59 -0.03 -0.69
N GLU A 34 -0.96 0.49 0.48
CA GLU A 34 -0.67 1.86 0.86
C GLU A 34 0.45 1.86 1.91
N VAL A 35 1.35 2.85 1.81
CA VAL A 35 2.39 3.04 2.83
C VAL A 35 2.27 4.41 3.45
N MET A 36 2.28 4.40 4.78
CA MET A 36 2.22 5.58 5.62
C MET A 36 3.52 5.67 6.41
N LEU A 37 4.20 6.80 6.31
CA LEU A 37 5.33 7.16 7.16
C LEU A 37 4.80 8.06 8.26
N HIS A 38 4.89 7.60 9.50
CA HIS A 38 4.56 8.37 10.69
C HIS A 38 5.82 9.04 11.21
N ILE A 39 5.80 10.36 11.28
CA ILE A 39 6.94 11.19 11.67
C ILE A 39 6.56 11.90 12.96
N THR A 40 7.25 11.59 14.04
CA THR A 40 6.98 12.11 15.39
C THR A 40 8.25 12.70 15.97
N PRO A 41 8.21 13.80 16.74
CA PRO A 41 9.40 14.32 17.40
C PRO A 41 10.01 13.27 18.34
N LEU A 42 11.33 13.25 18.44
CA LEU A 42 12.08 12.29 19.27
C LEU A 42 11.77 12.45 20.77
N HIS A 43 11.50 13.67 21.22
CA HIS A 43 11.15 13.99 22.59
C HIS A 43 9.99 14.98 22.62
N GLN A 44 9.18 14.94 23.68
CA GLN A 44 8.06 15.86 23.89
C GLN A 44 8.56 17.31 23.99
N GLY A 45 7.96 18.21 23.21
CA GLY A 45 8.36 19.62 23.13
C GLY A 45 9.50 19.91 22.15
N ALA A 46 10.05 18.90 21.46
CA ALA A 46 10.96 19.14 20.34
C ALA A 46 10.19 19.66 19.11
N PRO A 47 10.79 20.53 18.29
CA PRO A 47 10.12 21.10 17.12
C PRO A 47 9.77 20.00 16.12
N LEU A 48 8.50 19.95 15.72
CA LEU A 48 8.01 19.09 14.65
C LEU A 48 8.56 19.61 13.30
N PRO A 49 9.11 18.74 12.44
CA PRO A 49 9.57 19.16 11.12
C PRO A 49 8.41 19.66 10.28
N ASP A 50 8.65 20.63 9.40
CA ASP A 50 7.63 21.16 8.53
C ASP A 50 7.29 20.19 7.38
N GLY A 51 6.01 20.15 7.00
CA GLY A 51 5.51 19.32 5.91
C GLY A 51 6.12 19.69 4.55
N PHE A 52 6.41 20.98 4.32
CA PHE A 52 7.05 21.43 3.07
C PHE A 52 8.50 20.96 2.97
N TYR A 53 9.26 21.01 4.08
CA TYR A 53 10.62 20.48 4.12
C TYR A 53 10.62 18.97 3.82
N ILE A 54 9.71 18.21 4.43
CA ILE A 54 9.55 16.77 4.15
C ILE A 54 9.25 16.52 2.67
N TYR A 55 8.32 17.29 2.09
CA TYR A 55 7.98 17.22 0.67
C TYR A 55 9.24 17.42 -0.20
N GLN A 56 10.01 18.48 0.07
CA GLN A 56 11.18 18.82 -0.72
C GLN A 56 12.23 17.70 -0.69
N ARG A 57 12.57 17.18 0.49
CA ARG A 57 13.62 16.15 0.65
C ARG A 57 13.26 14.84 -0.06
N LEU A 58 11.99 14.46 -0.03
CA LEU A 58 11.49 13.28 -0.74
C LEU A 58 11.43 13.53 -2.26
N ASN A 59 10.94 14.70 -2.69
CA ASN A 59 10.83 15.06 -4.10
C ASN A 59 12.19 15.18 -4.80
N GLU A 60 13.20 15.74 -4.14
CA GLU A 60 14.59 15.79 -4.62
C GLU A 60 15.19 14.40 -4.90
N ARG A 61 14.65 13.37 -4.26
CA ARG A 61 15.07 11.97 -4.41
C ARG A 61 14.15 11.15 -5.31
N GLY A 62 13.16 11.81 -5.93
CA GLY A 62 12.18 11.16 -6.81
C GLY A 62 11.18 10.26 -6.08
N ILE A 63 11.02 10.43 -4.77
CA ILE A 63 10.02 9.70 -3.98
C ILE A 63 8.66 10.34 -4.22
N ALA A 64 7.72 9.55 -4.75
CA ALA A 64 6.39 10.03 -5.07
C ALA A 64 5.48 10.02 -3.83
N ILE A 65 4.96 11.19 -3.49
CA ILE A 65 4.13 11.41 -2.30
C ILE A 65 2.67 11.52 -2.74
N LYS A 66 1.80 10.78 -2.06
CA LYS A 66 0.34 10.81 -2.26
C LYS A 66 -0.31 11.90 -1.41
N SER A 67 0.11 12.04 -0.15
CA SER A 67 -0.35 13.11 0.72
C SER A 67 0.63 13.36 1.88
N ILE A 68 0.57 14.57 2.43
CA ILE A 68 1.22 14.93 3.69
C ILE A 68 0.14 15.53 4.57
N THR A 69 -0.06 14.95 5.75
CA THR A 69 -1.12 15.35 6.67
C THR A 69 -0.49 15.64 8.03
N PRO A 70 -0.51 16.91 8.48
CA PRO A 70 -0.12 17.23 9.85
C PRO A 70 -1.21 16.75 10.82
N GLU A 71 -0.78 16.18 11.93
CA GLU A 71 -1.58 15.89 13.12
C GLU A 71 -0.99 16.65 14.33
N ASN A 72 -1.63 16.55 15.50
CA ASN A 72 -1.29 17.37 16.68
C ASN A 72 0.22 17.43 16.97
N ASP A 73 0.87 16.26 17.11
CA ASP A 73 2.30 16.16 17.43
C ASP A 73 3.03 15.24 16.44
N SER A 74 2.52 15.11 15.22
CA SER A 74 3.13 14.24 14.22
C SER A 74 2.75 14.62 12.80
N ILE A 75 3.47 14.10 11.82
CA ILE A 75 3.14 14.22 10.40
C ILE A 75 3.01 12.83 9.80
N ILE A 76 1.94 12.64 9.04
CA ILE A 76 1.69 11.42 8.29
C ILE A 76 1.97 11.69 6.82
N VAL A 77 2.92 10.97 6.24
CA VAL A 77 3.22 11.01 4.80
C VAL A 77 2.74 9.73 4.16
N ARG A 78 1.81 9.83 3.21
CA ARG A 78 1.39 8.68 2.39
C ARG A 78 2.22 8.64 1.12
N LEU A 79 2.84 7.50 0.84
CA LEU A 79 3.60 7.30 -0.39
C LEU A 79 2.69 6.80 -1.52
N SER A 80 2.98 7.23 -2.74
CA SER A 80 2.29 6.75 -3.94
C SER A 80 2.76 5.35 -4.35
N SER A 81 4.00 5.00 -4.00
CA SER A 81 4.63 3.71 -4.32
C SER A 81 5.14 3.05 -3.03
N PRO A 82 4.56 1.92 -2.61
CA PRO A 82 5.00 1.15 -1.44
C PRO A 82 6.46 0.69 -1.50
N GLU A 83 6.96 0.45 -2.70
CA GLU A 83 8.31 -0.01 -2.97
C GLU A 83 9.35 1.04 -2.54
N GLN A 84 8.97 2.32 -2.56
CA GLN A 84 9.82 3.45 -2.18
C GLN A 84 9.90 3.68 -0.65
N SER A 85 9.16 2.91 0.15
CA SER A 85 9.05 3.10 1.59
C SER A 85 10.38 3.02 2.36
N GLY A 86 11.24 2.08 1.99
CA GLY A 86 12.56 1.92 2.60
C GLY A 86 13.45 3.13 2.35
N ALA A 87 13.56 3.54 1.08
CA ALA A 87 14.34 4.70 0.68
C ALA A 87 13.82 5.99 1.33
N ALA A 88 12.49 6.19 1.31
CA ALA A 88 11.85 7.33 1.94
C ALA A 88 12.14 7.41 3.44
N ARG A 89 12.00 6.29 4.16
CA ARG A 89 12.34 6.22 5.59
C ARG A 89 13.81 6.54 5.83
N GLU A 90 14.72 5.96 5.06
CA GLU A 90 16.16 6.18 5.20
C GLU A 90 16.54 7.66 5.01
N ILE A 91 16.02 8.29 3.95
CA ILE A 91 16.23 9.71 3.67
C ILE A 91 15.72 10.55 4.84
N LEU A 92 14.48 10.30 5.29
CA LEU A 92 13.87 11.07 6.35
C LEU A 92 14.56 10.87 7.70
N SER A 93 14.95 9.65 8.05
CA SER A 93 15.72 9.37 9.27
C SER A 93 17.09 10.06 9.25
N THR A 94 17.67 10.26 8.07
CA THR A 94 18.96 10.97 7.93
C THR A 94 18.79 12.49 8.01
N VAL A 95 17.76 13.05 7.38
CA VAL A 95 17.56 14.51 7.29
C VAL A 95 16.78 15.10 8.47
N LEU A 96 16.13 14.25 9.28
CA LEU A 96 15.36 14.60 10.47
C LEU A 96 15.95 13.90 11.70
N PRO A 97 17.16 14.29 12.17
CA PRO A 97 17.84 13.60 13.26
C PRO A 97 17.09 13.69 14.61
N HIS A 98 16.16 14.64 14.73
CA HIS A 98 15.32 14.84 15.92
C HIS A 98 13.89 14.30 15.76
N ALA A 99 13.63 13.50 14.73
CA ALA A 99 12.33 12.87 14.51
C ALA A 99 12.48 11.35 14.39
N ILE A 100 11.49 10.64 14.90
CA ILE A 100 11.29 9.21 14.72
C ILE A 100 10.44 9.03 13.48
N VAL A 101 10.90 8.22 12.52
CA VAL A 101 10.20 7.95 11.25
C VAL A 101 9.82 6.47 11.19
N ILE A 102 8.54 6.15 11.25
CA ILE A 102 8.04 4.76 11.25
C ILE A 102 7.28 4.51 9.95
N ALA A 103 7.65 3.47 9.19
CA ALA A 103 6.93 3.07 7.99
C ALA A 103 5.91 1.98 8.33
N GLN A 104 4.65 2.19 7.96
CA GLN A 104 3.55 1.23 8.10
C GLN A 104 2.98 0.91 6.73
N ARG A 105 2.95 -0.38 6.38
CA ARG A 105 2.21 -0.87 5.20
C ARG A 105 0.79 -1.26 5.59
N ILE A 106 -0.18 -0.69 4.90
CA ILE A 106 -1.57 -1.11 4.95
C ILE A 106 -1.82 -1.91 3.68
N ASN A 107 -1.82 -3.23 3.82
CA ASN A 107 -2.21 -4.10 2.72
C ASN A 107 -3.72 -4.00 2.56
N GLY A 108 -4.21 -3.78 1.33
CA GLY A 108 -5.65 -3.70 1.04
C GLY A 108 -6.45 -4.99 1.29
N ASN A 109 -5.79 -6.05 1.77
CA ASN A 109 -6.42 -7.24 2.33
C ASN A 109 -6.53 -7.05 3.85
N LEU A 110 -7.63 -6.44 4.30
CA LEU A 110 -7.97 -6.36 5.72
C LEU A 110 -7.86 -7.78 6.32
N PRO A 111 -7.09 -8.01 7.41
CA PRO A 111 -7.25 -9.23 8.17
C PRO A 111 -8.69 -9.22 8.68
N ALA A 112 -9.48 -10.22 8.28
CA ALA A 112 -10.77 -10.48 8.90
C ALA A 112 -10.54 -10.53 10.41
N VAL A 113 -11.08 -9.54 11.12
CA VAL A 113 -11.18 -9.54 12.58
C VAL A 113 -11.92 -10.82 12.94
N ARG A 114 -11.20 -11.81 13.48
CA ARG A 114 -11.82 -12.93 14.19
C ARG A 114 -12.27 -12.38 15.54
N GLY A 115 -13.53 -11.95 15.58
CA GLY A 115 -14.32 -11.78 16.80
C GLY A 115 -15.25 -12.98 16.97
#